data_AF-A0A7T7CC32-F1
#
_entry.id   AF-A0A7T7CC32-F1
#
_cell.length_a   1.000
_cell.length_b   1.000
_cell.length_c   1.000
_cell.angle_alpha   90.00
_cell.angle_beta   90.00
_cell.angle_gamma   90.00
#
_symmetry.space_group_name_H-M   'P 1'
#
loop_
_entity.id
_entity.type
_entity.pdbx_description
1 polymer ?
#
loop_
_entity_poly.entity_id
_entity_poly.type
_entity_poly.pdbx_seq_one_letter_code
_entity_poly.pdbx_strand_id
1 'polypeptide(L)'
;MDKQVSYWIDESLETIDAAKVLLDKNKYLEAAYFCHLSCEKMLKAAVVQHTSQVPPKIHALNRLAKHASVDQTMNKSQQHFLDHLDVFQLEARYPQDRHKLYQTTPPSEFVRIHI
;
A
#
# COMPACT_ATOMS: atom_id res chain seq x y z
N MET A 1 -7.09 -12.68 -18.66
CA MET A 1 -6.24 -12.27 -17.52
C MET A 1 -5.80 -13.53 -16.80
N ASP A 2 -4.54 -13.66 -16.39
CA ASP A 2 -4.11 -14.78 -15.55
C ASP A 2 -4.92 -14.79 -14.25
N LYS A 3 -5.33 -15.97 -13.78
CA LYS A 3 -6.12 -16.13 -12.54
C LYS A 3 -5.37 -15.60 -11.32
N GLN A 4 -4.04 -15.76 -11.28
CA GLN A 4 -3.21 -15.25 -10.18
C GLN A 4 -3.09 -13.73 -10.20
N VAL A 5 -3.00 -13.12 -11.39
CA VAL A 5 -3.01 -11.66 -11.52
C VAL A 5 -4.35 -11.10 -11.08
N SER A 6 -5.44 -11.72 -11.54
CA SER A 6 -6.81 -11.30 -11.19
C SER A 6 -7.05 -11.36 -9.68
N TYR A 7 -6.61 -12.44 -9.03
CA TYR A 7 -6.66 -12.59 -7.58
C TYR A 7 -6.03 -11.39 -6.84
N TRP A 8 -4.82 -10.97 -7.22
CA TRP A 8 -4.15 -9.86 -6.55
C TRP A 8 -4.80 -8.50 -6.83
N ILE A 9 -5.38 -8.33 -8.03
CA ILE A 9 -6.14 -7.12 -8.38
C ILE A 9 -7.42 -7.06 -7.54
N ASP A 10 -8.19 -8.15 -7.49
CA ASP A 10 -9.44 -8.22 -6.73
C ASP A 10 -9.18 -7.93 -5.24
N GLU A 11 -8.16 -8.58 -4.67
CA GLU A 11 -7.70 -8.30 -3.30
C GLU A 11 -7.31 -6.83 -3.09
N SER A 12 -6.62 -6.21 -4.04
CA SER A 12 -6.21 -4.80 -3.97
C SER A 12 -7.42 -3.86 -3.98
N LEU A 13 -8.41 -4.16 -4.83
CA LEU A 13 -9.64 -3.37 -4.97
C LEU A 13 -10.53 -3.47 -3.73
N GLU A 14 -10.73 -4.68 -3.19
CA GLU A 14 -11.45 -4.85 -1.92
C GLU A 14 -10.76 -4.10 -0.77
N THR A 15 -9.42 -4.11 -0.76
CA THR A 15 -8.64 -3.44 0.28
C THR A 15 -8.77 -1.92 0.21
N ILE A 16 -8.78 -1.32 -0.99
CA ILE A 16 -8.95 0.14 -1.11
C ILE A 16 -10.38 0.57 -0.76
N ASP A 17 -11.38 -0.27 -1.04
CA ASP A 17 -12.76 0.01 -0.63
C ASP A 17 -12.91 -0.03 0.90
N ALA A 18 -12.24 -0.97 1.57
CA ALA A 18 -12.15 -0.96 3.04
C ALA A 18 -11.42 0.29 3.57
N ALA A 19 -10.37 0.77 2.87
CA ALA A 19 -9.67 2.00 3.23
C ALA A 19 -10.61 3.22 3.21
N LYS A 20 -11.48 3.33 2.19
CA LYS A 20 -12.48 4.40 2.09
C LYS A 20 -13.47 4.36 3.25
N VAL A 21 -13.97 3.18 3.61
CA VAL A 21 -14.87 3.03 4.78
C VAL A 21 -14.18 3.48 6.07
N LEU A 22 -12.92 3.12 6.27
CA LEU A 22 -12.13 3.55 7.44
C LEU A 22 -11.92 5.06 7.47
N LEU A 23 -11.64 5.66 6.31
CA LEU A 23 -11.51 7.10 6.14
C LEU A 23 -12.81 7.82 6.52
N ASP A 24 -13.96 7.35 6.01
CA ASP A 24 -15.29 7.91 6.32
C ASP A 24 -15.65 7.80 7.82
N LYS A 25 -15.07 6.82 8.51
CA LYS A 25 -15.21 6.64 9.97
C LYS A 25 -14.13 7.35 10.78
N ASN A 26 -13.34 8.23 10.15
CA ASN A 26 -12.24 8.98 10.75
C ASN A 26 -11.18 8.07 11.41
N LYS A 27 -10.99 6.85 10.87
CA LYS A 27 -9.96 5.89 11.28
C LYS A 27 -8.74 6.04 10.39
N TYR A 28 -8.07 7.18 10.49
CA TYR A 28 -7.05 7.62 9.53
C TYR A 28 -5.82 6.69 9.49
N LEU A 29 -5.34 6.23 10.64
CA LEU A 29 -4.18 5.34 10.69
C LEU A 29 -4.48 3.99 10.02
N GLU A 30 -5.65 3.43 10.33
CA GLU A 30 -6.11 2.19 9.72
C GLU A 30 -6.38 2.38 8.22
N ALA A 31 -6.99 3.50 7.81
CA ALA A 31 -7.16 3.84 6.40
C ALA A 31 -5.82 3.91 5.67
N ALA A 32 -4.80 4.56 6.26
CA ALA A 32 -3.45 4.63 5.71
C ALA A 32 -2.82 3.24 5.53
N TYR A 33 -2.97 2.37 6.53
CA TYR A 33 -2.49 0.99 6.49
C TYR A 33 -3.19 0.20 5.37
N PHE A 34 -4.49 0.36 5.19
CA PHE A 34 -5.21 -0.30 4.10
C PHE A 34 -4.81 0.27 2.72
N CYS A 35 -4.54 1.57 2.59
CA CYS A 35 -3.94 2.13 1.37
C CYS A 35 -2.58 1.47 1.07
N HIS A 36 -1.72 1.32 2.08
CA HIS A 36 -0.46 0.58 1.96
C HIS A 36 -0.68 -0.85 1.46
N LEU A 37 -1.57 -1.61 2.10
CA LEU A 37 -1.89 -2.98 1.70
C LEU A 37 -2.44 -3.07 0.27
N SER A 38 -3.30 -2.13 -0.14
CA SER A 38 -3.84 -2.10 -1.49
C SER A 38 -2.74 -1.87 -2.54
N CYS A 39 -1.82 -0.91 -2.30
CA CYS A 39 -0.66 -0.71 -3.15
C CYS A 39 0.26 -1.95 -3.18
N GLU A 40 0.48 -2.59 -2.04
CA GLU A 40 1.27 -3.82 -1.94
C GLU A 40 0.69 -4.92 -2.85
N LYS A 41 -0.62 -5.16 -2.74
CA LYS A 41 -1.35 -6.15 -3.55
C LYS A 41 -1.30 -5.83 -5.04
N MET A 42 -1.46 -4.55 -5.43
CA MET A 42 -1.35 -4.14 -6.82
C MET A 42 0.06 -4.37 -7.39
N LEU A 43 1.11 -4.05 -6.62
CA LEU A 43 2.48 -4.33 -7.02
C LEU A 43 2.75 -5.83 -7.11
N LYS A 44 2.16 -6.64 -6.23
CA LYS A 44 2.22 -8.12 -6.32
C LYS A 44 1.51 -8.64 -7.58
N ALA A 45 0.40 -8.05 -7.99
CA ALA A 45 -0.24 -8.35 -9.27
C ALA A 45 0.72 -8.06 -10.44
N ALA A 46 1.41 -6.92 -10.41
CA ALA A 46 2.40 -6.56 -11.43
C ALA A 46 3.60 -7.52 -11.45
N VAL A 47 4.08 -7.99 -10.29
CA VAL A 47 5.12 -9.03 -10.22
C VAL A 47 4.65 -10.29 -10.95
N VAL A 48 3.47 -10.82 -10.61
CA VAL A 48 2.94 -12.02 -11.27
C VAL A 48 2.80 -11.79 -12.78
N GLN A 49 2.25 -10.64 -13.18
CA GLN A 49 2.00 -10.32 -14.58
C GLN A 49 3.29 -10.27 -15.41
N HIS A 50 4.36 -9.66 -14.88
CA HIS A 50 5.60 -9.45 -15.63
C HIS A 50 6.59 -10.61 -15.51
N THR A 51 6.56 -11.37 -14.41
CA THR A 51 7.56 -12.41 -14.13
C THR A 51 6.99 -13.82 -14.22
N SER A 52 5.67 -13.99 -14.20
CA SER A 52 5.00 -15.29 -14.04
C SER A 52 5.46 -16.08 -12.79
N GLN A 53 6.00 -15.38 -11.78
CA GLN A 53 6.46 -15.95 -10.52
C GLN A 53 5.57 -15.56 -9.35
N VAL A 54 5.63 -16.35 -8.28
CA VAL A 54 5.00 -16.03 -7.00
C VAL A 54 5.66 -14.77 -6.43
N PRO A 55 4.90 -13.74 -6.04
CA PRO A 55 5.47 -12.52 -5.50
C PRO A 55 6.17 -12.79 -4.16
N PRO A 56 7.29 -12.12 -3.88
CA PRO A 56 8.01 -12.30 -2.62
C PRO A 56 7.18 -11.85 -1.41
N LYS A 57 7.39 -12.52 -0.27
CA LYS A 57 6.76 -12.18 1.02
C LYS A 57 7.48 -11.00 1.67
N ILE A 58 7.38 -9.83 1.05
CA ILE A 58 7.93 -8.56 1.54
C ILE A 58 6.85 -7.47 1.46
N HIS A 59 7.00 -6.45 2.29
CA HIS A 59 6.04 -5.33 2.40
C HIS A 59 6.57 -4.00 1.85
N ALA A 60 7.89 -3.88 1.67
CA ALA A 60 8.51 -2.65 1.15
C ALA A 60 8.09 -2.41 -0.30
N LEU A 61 7.28 -1.38 -0.54
CA LEU A 61 6.63 -1.13 -1.83
C LEU A 61 7.63 -0.83 -2.94
N ASN A 62 8.66 -0.02 -2.66
CA ASN A 62 9.72 0.25 -3.64
C ASN A 62 10.53 -1.00 -4.03
N ARG A 63 10.62 -2.01 -3.14
CA ARG A 63 11.24 -3.30 -3.50
C ARG A 63 10.31 -4.15 -4.37
N LEU A 64 9.00 -4.16 -4.09
CA LEU A 64 8.02 -4.83 -4.95
C LEU A 64 7.96 -4.21 -6.34
N ALA A 65 8.02 -2.88 -6.45
CA ALA A 65 8.11 -2.17 -7.73
C ALA A 65 9.33 -2.60 -8.57
N LYS A 66 10.48 -2.77 -7.92
CA LYS A 66 11.70 -3.33 -8.55
C LYS A 66 11.53 -4.78 -8.99
N HIS A 67 10.92 -5.62 -8.16
CA HIS A 67 10.63 -7.02 -8.53
C HIS A 67 9.66 -7.14 -9.71
N ALA A 68 8.73 -6.20 -9.84
CA ALA A 68 7.82 -6.12 -10.98
C ALA A 68 8.44 -5.42 -12.20
N SER A 69 9.68 -4.93 -12.12
CA SER A 69 10.34 -4.14 -13.17
C SER A 69 9.55 -2.90 -13.61
N VAL A 70 8.77 -2.30 -12.69
CA VAL A 70 7.98 -1.08 -12.95
C VAL A 70 8.62 0.17 -12.37
N ASP A 71 9.62 0.03 -11.51
CA ASP A 71 10.32 1.14 -10.85
C ASP A 71 10.96 2.12 -11.84
N GLN A 72 11.45 1.61 -12.98
CA GLN A 72 12.03 2.43 -14.06
C GLN A 72 11.00 3.29 -14.80
N THR A 73 9.72 2.91 -14.75
CA THR A 73 8.61 3.67 -15.35
C THR A 73 8.05 4.72 -14.39
N MET A 74 8.41 4.62 -13.10
CA MET A 74 7.95 5.54 -12.08
C MET A 74 8.79 6.81 -12.05
N ASN A 75 8.13 7.96 -11.90
CA ASN A 75 8.82 9.20 -11.60
C ASN A 75 9.19 9.27 -10.10
N LYS A 76 10.03 10.26 -9.75
CA LYS A 76 10.49 10.45 -8.36
C LYS A 76 9.33 10.68 -7.38
N SER A 77 8.25 11.33 -7.80
CA SER A 77 7.09 11.57 -6.94
C SER A 77 6.36 10.27 -6.59
N GLN A 78 6.24 9.34 -7.54
CA GLN A 78 5.64 8.04 -7.31
C GLN A 78 6.52 7.19 -6.37
N GLN A 79 7.84 7.19 -6.57
CA GLN A 79 8.77 6.47 -5.68
C GLN A 79 8.72 7.04 -4.25
N HIS A 80 8.71 8.37 -4.10
CA HIS A 80 8.55 9.02 -2.80
C HIS A 80 7.20 8.73 -2.14
N PHE A 81 6.14 8.64 -2.94
CA PHE A 81 4.82 8.26 -2.44
C PHE A 81 4.84 6.84 -1.85
N LEU A 82 5.49 5.88 -2.51
CA LEU A 82 5.66 4.52 -1.98
C LEU A 82 6.46 4.52 -0.67
N ASP A 83 7.54 5.30 -0.57
CA ASP A 83 8.32 5.44 0.68
C ASP A 83 7.48 6.04 1.82
N HIS A 84 6.63 7.02 1.50
CA HIS A 84 5.72 7.62 2.47
C HIS A 84 4.67 6.61 2.96
N LEU A 85 4.16 5.79 2.05
CA LEU A 85 3.17 4.76 2.35
C LEU A 85 3.77 3.59 3.17
N ASP A 86 5.04 3.25 2.97
CA ASP A 86 5.76 2.20 3.72
C ASP A 86 5.78 2.45 5.25
N VAL A 87 5.69 3.71 5.69
CA VAL A 87 5.59 4.05 7.12
C VAL A 87 4.31 3.50 7.75
N PHE A 88 3.27 3.26 6.96
CA PHE A 88 2.01 2.73 7.46
C PHE A 88 1.96 1.20 7.49
N GLN A 89 3.04 0.50 7.17
CA GLN A 89 3.13 -0.94 7.43
C GLN A 89 3.06 -1.19 8.95
N LEU A 90 1.99 -1.87 9.41
CA LEU A 90 1.71 -2.06 10.85
C LEU A 90 2.01 -3.47 11.40
N GLU A 91 2.18 -4.50 10.58
CA GLU A 91 2.20 -5.90 11.05
C GLU A 91 3.37 -6.21 12.00
N ALA A 92 4.48 -5.47 11.89
CA ALA A 92 5.67 -5.69 12.73
C ALA A 92 5.83 -4.65 13.86
N ARG A 93 4.85 -3.75 14.08
CA ARG A 93 5.00 -2.64 15.02
C ARG A 93 4.48 -2.98 16.42
N TYR A 94 5.28 -2.66 17.45
CA TYR A 94 4.82 -2.74 18.84
C TYR A 94 3.71 -1.72 19.12
N PRO A 95 2.84 -1.94 20.12
CA PRO A 95 1.77 -1.01 20.48
C PRO A 95 2.25 0.44 20.68
N GLN A 96 3.41 0.65 21.28
CA GLN A 96 4.01 1.99 21.44
C GLN A 96 4.34 2.68 20.10
N ASP A 97 4.78 1.94 19.08
CA ASP A 97 5.13 2.50 17.78
C ASP A 97 3.87 2.89 17.01
N ARG A 98 2.78 2.12 17.18
CA ARG A 98 1.45 2.49 16.67
C ARG A 98 0.92 3.77 17.30
N HIS A 99 1.11 3.94 18.62
CA HIS A 99 0.66 5.15 19.32
C HIS A 99 1.40 6.40 18.82
N LYS A 100 2.72 6.31 18.61
CA LYS A 100 3.50 7.40 18.01
C LYS A 100 3.01 7.75 16.61
N LEU A 101 2.79 6.73 15.77
CA LEU A 101 2.33 6.95 14.41
C LEU A 101 0.96 7.62 14.37
N TYR A 102 0.02 7.18 15.23
CA TYR A 102 -1.28 7.81 15.40
C TYR A 102 -1.20 9.31 15.72
N GLN A 103 -0.29 9.70 16.63
CA GLN A 103 -0.08 11.12 16.98
C GLN A 103 0.47 11.94 15.80
N THR A 104 1.27 11.31 14.92
CA THR A 104 1.89 11.94 13.75
C THR A 104 1.07 11.83 12.46
N THR A 105 -0.11 11.23 12.53
CA THR A 105 -1.06 11.11 11.40
C THR A 105 -2.35 11.88 11.73
N PRO A 106 -2.28 13.21 11.91
CA PRO A 106 -3.46 14.00 12.22
C PRO A 106 -4.40 14.12 11.01
N PRO A 107 -5.69 14.43 11.23
CA PRO A 107 -6.68 14.60 10.15
C PRO A 107 -6.23 15.59 9.06
N SER A 108 -5.45 16.62 9.41
CA SER A 108 -4.94 17.63 8.49
C SER A 108 -4.03 17.08 7.39
N GLU A 109 -3.33 15.97 7.64
CA GLU A 109 -2.50 15.31 6.62
C GLU A 109 -3.35 14.56 5.58
N PHE A 110 -4.54 14.09 5.98
CA PHE A 110 -5.50 13.44 5.07
C PHE A 110 -6.31 14.43 4.24
N VAL A 111 -6.55 15.64 4.75
CA VAL A 111 -7.32 16.69 4.04
C VAL A 111 -6.62 17.17 2.75
N ARG A 112 -5.34 16.85 2.54
CA ARG A 112 -4.59 17.20 1.32
C ARG A 112 -4.54 16.12 0.24
N ILE A 113 -5.06 14.93 0.49
CA ILE A 113 -5.15 13.87 -0.52
C ILE A 113 -6.60 13.81 -0.97
N HIS A 114 -6.94 14.59 -2.01
CA HIS A 114 -8.18 14.37 -2.76
C HIS A 114 -8.01 13.06 -3.55
N ILE A 115 -8.45 11.95 -2.95
CA ILE A 115 -8.70 10.69 -3.65
C ILE A 115 -9.94 10.87 -4.52
#